data_AF-A0A1Q3ABP5-F1
#
_entry.id   AF-A0A1Q3ABP5-F1
#
_cell.length_a   1.000
_cell.length_b   1.000
_cell.length_c   1.000
_cell.angle_alpha   90.00
_cell.angle_beta   90.00
_cell.angle_gamma   90.00
#
_symmetry.space_group_name_H-M   'P 1'
#
loop_
_entity.id
_entity.type
_entity.pdbx_description
1 polymer ?
#
loop_
_entity_poly.entity_id
_entity_poly.type
_entity_poly.pdbx_seq_one_letter_code
_entity_poly.pdbx_strand_id
1 'polypeptide(L)'
;MFSGNDASASRVAKDLRMVYDVLMVFPYTIVHKRENKVLLTPRGTIKIRESYQAYPILAIFYVKYLTGKFPYEVIPTDLDWPEPYVILNTILMCLKEPSFFANKDKEYFTKRLHDVVAPELTIPESRQDEILGERRRTHPNAIKKISENFTNSPEVRSRVQKFFEKIA
;
A
#
# COMPACT_ATOMS: atom_id res chain seq x y z
N MET A 1 12.50 -25.43 -29.26
CA MET A 1 13.13 -25.87 -27.99
C MET A 1 13.63 -24.63 -27.28
N PHE A 2 13.05 -24.28 -26.13
CA PHE A 2 13.55 -23.17 -25.31
C PHE A 2 14.85 -23.61 -24.62
N SER A 3 15.87 -22.77 -24.67
CA SER A 3 17.18 -23.04 -24.10
C SER A 3 17.16 -22.86 -22.58
N GLY A 4 18.09 -23.49 -21.84
CA GLY A 4 18.22 -23.30 -20.39
C GLY A 4 18.42 -21.83 -19.96
N ASN A 5 18.87 -20.97 -20.89
CA ASN A 5 18.98 -19.52 -20.66
C ASN A 5 17.61 -18.81 -20.65
N ASP A 6 16.62 -19.28 -21.42
CA ASP A 6 15.26 -18.69 -21.43
C ASP A 6 14.52 -18.96 -20.11
N ALA A 7 14.81 -20.10 -19.47
CA ALA A 7 14.27 -20.42 -18.15
C ALA A 7 14.83 -19.50 -17.05
N SER A 8 16.07 -19.03 -17.20
CA SER A 8 16.71 -18.09 -16.26
C SER A 8 16.11 -16.67 -16.37
N ALA A 9 15.78 -16.21 -17.58
CA ALA A 9 15.06 -14.97 -17.82
C ALA A 9 13.63 -15.00 -17.26
N SER A 10 12.98 -16.17 -17.25
CA SER A 10 11.64 -16.32 -16.65
C SER A 10 11.62 -16.23 -15.11
N ARG A 11 12.76 -16.47 -14.43
CA ARG A 11 12.86 -16.30 -12.97
C ARG A 11 12.77 -14.82 -12.55
N VAL A 12 13.40 -13.94 -13.32
CA VAL A 12 13.29 -12.48 -13.13
C VAL A 12 11.82 -12.04 -13.25
N ALA A 13 11.06 -12.65 -14.15
CA ALA A 13 9.62 -12.39 -14.28
C ALA A 13 8.81 -12.89 -13.07
N LYS A 14 9.19 -14.00 -12.43
CA LYS A 14 8.51 -14.51 -11.22
C LYS A 14 8.81 -13.66 -9.98
N ASP A 15 10.04 -13.17 -9.86
CA ASP A 15 10.47 -12.27 -8.78
C ASP A 15 9.79 -10.91 -8.90
N LEU A 16 9.76 -10.35 -10.12
CA LEU A 16 9.01 -9.15 -10.44
C LEU A 16 7.52 -9.34 -10.16
N ARG A 17 6.93 -10.48 -10.56
CA ARG A 17 5.52 -10.78 -10.28
C ARG A 17 5.23 -10.85 -8.79
N MET A 18 6.10 -11.45 -7.97
CA MET A 18 5.95 -11.43 -6.51
C MET A 18 6.03 -10.02 -5.94
N VAL A 19 6.99 -9.20 -6.39
CA VAL A 19 7.10 -7.80 -5.98
C VAL A 19 5.85 -7.02 -6.41
N TYR A 20 5.32 -7.31 -7.59
CA TYR A 20 4.07 -6.72 -8.08
C TYR A 20 2.84 -7.21 -7.32
N ASP A 21 2.77 -8.47 -6.92
CA ASP A 21 1.68 -9.02 -6.10
C ASP A 21 1.69 -8.39 -4.70
N VAL A 22 2.87 -8.20 -4.12
CA VAL A 22 3.04 -7.56 -2.80
C VAL A 22 2.76 -6.07 -2.86
N LEU A 23 3.29 -5.37 -3.86
CA LEU A 23 2.99 -3.95 -4.09
C LEU A 23 1.60 -3.73 -4.70
N MET A 24 0.84 -4.82 -4.92
CA MET A 24 -0.48 -4.85 -5.56
C MET A 24 -0.53 -4.08 -6.89
N VAL A 25 0.53 -4.10 -7.70
CA VAL A 25 0.74 -3.20 -8.85
C VAL A 25 -0.21 -3.48 -10.02
N PHE A 26 -0.84 -4.65 -10.10
CA PHE A 26 -1.74 -5.04 -11.18
C PHE A 26 -3.18 -5.38 -10.73
N PRO A 27 -4.24 -5.04 -11.50
CA PRO A 27 -4.25 -4.15 -12.66
C PRO A 27 -4.71 -2.72 -12.30
N TYR A 28 -3.87 -1.77 -12.69
CA TYR A 28 -4.18 -0.40 -13.14
C TYR A 28 -5.50 0.24 -12.73
N THR A 29 -5.54 0.76 -11.51
CA THR A 29 -6.57 1.74 -11.16
C THR A 29 -5.97 3.01 -10.57
N ILE A 30 -4.69 3.03 -10.19
CA ILE A 30 -4.06 4.22 -9.58
C ILE A 30 -2.90 4.71 -10.42
N VAL A 31 -2.98 5.95 -10.91
CA VAL A 31 -1.94 6.62 -11.69
C VAL A 31 -1.37 7.78 -10.88
N HIS A 32 -0.05 7.81 -10.70
CA HIS A 32 0.62 8.94 -10.06
C HIS A 32 0.93 10.04 -11.07
N LYS A 33 0.36 11.24 -10.86
CA LYS A 33 0.67 12.43 -11.65
C LYS A 33 1.60 13.34 -10.85
N ARG A 34 2.91 13.16 -11.06
CA ARG A 34 3.99 13.83 -10.28
C ARG A 34 3.89 15.35 -10.30
N GLU A 35 3.64 15.94 -11.47
CA GLU A 35 3.53 17.40 -11.65
C GLU A 35 2.43 18.01 -10.78
N ASN A 36 1.32 17.29 -10.64
CA ASN A 36 0.15 17.74 -9.89
C ASN A 36 0.17 17.27 -8.43
N LYS A 37 1.12 16.41 -8.04
CA LYS A 37 1.21 15.81 -6.70
C LYS A 37 -0.08 15.09 -6.30
N VAL A 38 -0.68 14.37 -7.25
CA VAL A 38 -1.94 13.63 -7.06
C VAL A 38 -1.86 12.19 -7.52
N LEU A 39 -2.71 11.36 -6.94
CA LEU A 39 -3.05 10.03 -7.45
C LEU A 39 -4.42 10.10 -8.13
N LEU A 40 -4.49 9.62 -9.36
CA LEU A 40 -5.73 9.43 -10.09
C LEU A 40 -6.21 8.01 -9.85
N THR A 41 -7.41 7.87 -9.29
CA THR A 41 -8.06 6.58 -9.04
C THR A 41 -9.37 6.50 -9.84
N PRO A 42 -10.01 5.33 -9.98
CA PRO A 42 -11.34 5.24 -10.60
C PRO A 42 -12.40 5.94 -9.75
N ARG A 43 -12.09 6.19 -8.47
CA ARG A 43 -12.96 6.88 -7.51
C ARG A 43 -12.67 8.38 -7.40
N GLY A 44 -11.80 8.91 -8.27
CA GLY A 44 -11.46 10.32 -8.32
C GLY A 44 -9.99 10.60 -8.01
N THR A 45 -9.71 11.87 -7.73
CA THR A 45 -8.35 12.37 -7.51
C THR A 45 -8.07 12.48 -6.01
N ILE A 46 -6.89 12.02 -5.59
CA ILE A 46 -6.42 12.06 -4.20
C ILE A 46 -5.14 12.89 -4.16
N LYS A 47 -5.07 13.85 -3.23
CA LYS A 47 -3.88 14.69 -3.05
C LYS A 47 -2.82 13.94 -2.25
N ILE A 48 -1.58 13.94 -2.74
CA ILE A 48 -0.46 13.30 -2.05
C ILE A 48 0.09 14.25 -1.00
N ARG A 49 0.13 13.80 0.27
CA ARG A 49 0.77 14.53 1.36
C ARG A 49 2.26 14.73 1.07
N GLU A 50 2.81 15.84 1.54
CA GLU A 50 4.21 16.22 1.29
C GLU A 50 5.22 15.13 1.65
N SER A 51 5.04 14.47 2.80
CA SER A 51 5.87 13.35 3.26
C SER A 51 5.90 12.15 2.31
N TYR A 52 4.94 12.05 1.38
CA TYR A 52 4.83 10.96 0.40
C TYR A 52 5.26 11.36 -1.01
N GLN A 53 5.55 12.64 -1.28
CA GLN A 53 5.90 13.08 -2.64
C GLN A 53 7.22 12.46 -3.15
N ALA A 54 8.15 12.15 -2.23
CA ALA A 54 9.38 11.42 -2.53
C ALA A 54 9.17 9.91 -2.69
N TYR A 55 8.03 9.37 -2.21
CA TYR A 55 7.77 7.94 -2.11
C TYR A 55 6.46 7.54 -2.81
N PRO A 56 6.38 7.70 -4.15
CA PRO A 56 5.13 7.50 -4.89
C PRO A 56 4.59 6.07 -4.79
N ILE A 57 5.46 5.07 -4.66
CA ILE A 57 5.06 3.67 -4.51
C ILE A 57 4.36 3.46 -3.16
N LEU A 58 4.86 4.07 -2.07
CA LEU A 58 4.19 4.02 -0.76
C LEU A 58 2.82 4.69 -0.82
N ALA A 59 2.72 5.82 -1.52
CA ALA A 59 1.45 6.51 -1.70
C ALA A 59 0.43 5.65 -2.45
N ILE A 60 0.85 5.02 -3.55
CA ILE A 60 0.02 4.10 -4.33
C ILE A 60 -0.41 2.90 -3.47
N PHE A 61 0.51 2.32 -2.69
CA PHE A 61 0.20 1.17 -1.83
C PHE A 61 -0.88 1.53 -0.80
N TYR A 62 -0.76 2.67 -0.13
CA TYR A 62 -1.73 3.09 0.86
C TYR A 62 -3.13 3.28 0.27
N VAL A 63 -3.23 3.94 -0.89
CA VAL A 63 -4.54 4.13 -1.54
C VAL A 63 -5.12 2.80 -2.04
N LYS A 64 -4.29 1.87 -2.53
CA LYS A 64 -4.75 0.52 -2.89
C LYS A 64 -5.26 -0.23 -1.67
N TYR A 65 -4.55 -0.15 -0.55
CA TYR A 65 -4.98 -0.72 0.73
C TYR A 65 -6.37 -0.20 1.12
N LEU A 66 -6.59 1.11 1.07
CA LEU A 66 -7.89 1.72 1.36
C LEU A 66 -8.98 1.25 0.38
N THR A 67 -8.66 1.21 -0.91
CA THR A 67 -9.61 0.77 -1.96
C THR A 67 -10.06 -0.68 -1.75
N GLY A 68 -9.13 -1.55 -1.36
CA GLY A 68 -9.40 -2.96 -1.07
C GLY A 68 -10.14 -3.18 0.25
N LYS A 69 -9.82 -2.40 1.28
CA LYS A 69 -10.50 -2.46 2.59
C LYS A 69 -11.93 -1.95 2.52
N PHE A 70 -12.17 -0.90 1.72
CA PHE A 70 -13.47 -0.26 1.57
C PHE A 70 -13.92 -0.29 0.11
N PRO A 71 -14.36 -1.44 -0.43
CA PRO A 71 -14.63 -1.62 -1.86
C PRO A 71 -15.79 -0.75 -2.40
N TYR A 72 -16.69 -0.30 -1.53
CA TYR A 72 -17.89 0.46 -1.93
C TYR A 72 -17.89 1.92 -1.46
N GLU A 73 -16.84 2.36 -0.74
CA GLU A 73 -16.79 3.71 -0.19
C GLU A 73 -16.08 4.68 -1.12
N VAL A 74 -16.52 5.95 -1.10
CA VAL A 74 -15.82 7.05 -1.75
C VAL A 74 -14.57 7.35 -0.93
N ILE A 75 -13.40 7.29 -1.57
CA ILE A 75 -12.14 7.64 -0.92
C ILE A 75 -12.04 9.18 -0.93
N PRO A 76 -11.92 9.83 0.24
CA PRO A 76 -11.84 11.28 0.28
C PRO A 76 -10.56 11.77 -0.39
N THR A 77 -10.63 12.95 -1.01
CA THR A 77 -9.48 13.58 -1.69
C THR A 77 -8.37 13.96 -0.72
N ASP A 78 -8.74 14.27 0.53
CA ASP A 78 -7.83 14.54 1.63
C ASP A 78 -7.85 13.34 2.60
N LEU A 79 -6.73 12.63 2.68
CA LEU A 79 -6.59 11.42 3.48
C LEU A 79 -5.82 11.73 4.77
N ASP A 80 -6.16 11.03 5.84
CA ASP A 80 -5.31 10.99 7.03
C ASP A 80 -4.13 10.04 6.78
N TRP A 81 -3.07 10.58 6.19
CA TRP A 81 -1.90 9.80 5.81
C TRP A 81 -1.09 9.41 7.05
N PRO A 82 -0.83 8.11 7.30
CA PRO A 82 0.11 7.69 8.33
C PRO A 82 1.52 8.14 7.95
N GLU A 83 2.49 7.98 8.85
CA GLU A 83 3.88 8.24 8.50
C GLU A 83 4.37 7.24 7.42
N PRO A 84 5.20 7.67 6.44
CA PRO A 84 5.64 6.79 5.34
C PRO A 84 6.29 5.48 5.81
N TYR A 85 7.01 5.50 6.93
CA TYR A 85 7.66 4.29 7.46
C TYR A 85 6.63 3.22 7.88
N VAL A 86 5.40 3.61 8.25
CA VAL A 86 4.32 2.67 8.61
C VAL A 86 3.89 1.88 7.38
N ILE A 87 3.79 2.54 6.22
CA ILE A 87 3.46 1.89 4.95
C ILE A 87 4.60 0.96 4.52
N LEU A 88 5.84 1.44 4.63
CA LEU A 88 7.02 0.62 4.36
C LEU A 88 7.04 -0.63 5.27
N ASN A 89 6.89 -0.47 6.59
CA ASN A 89 6.79 -1.59 7.54
C ASN A 89 5.72 -2.59 7.13
N THR A 90 4.55 -2.10 6.74
CA THR A 90 3.43 -2.95 6.29
C THR A 90 3.84 -3.80 5.09
N ILE A 91 4.46 -3.20 4.07
CA ILE A 91 4.94 -3.89 2.87
C ILE A 91 6.00 -4.94 3.24
N LEU A 92 7.01 -4.56 4.04
CA LEU A 92 8.08 -5.47 4.45
C LEU A 92 7.55 -6.62 5.32
N MET A 93 6.53 -6.38 6.14
CA MET A 93 5.89 -7.43 6.94
C MET A 93 5.07 -8.40 6.09
N CYS A 94 4.40 -7.95 5.03
CA CYS A 94 3.74 -8.83 4.06
C CYS A 94 4.75 -9.72 3.34
N LEU A 95 5.93 -9.19 2.98
CA LEU A 95 7.00 -9.99 2.39
C LEU A 95 7.51 -11.09 3.31
N LYS A 96 7.52 -10.87 4.63
CA LYS A 96 8.01 -11.89 5.58
C LYS A 96 7.05 -13.08 5.71
N GLU A 97 5.81 -12.98 5.24
CA GLU A 97 4.83 -14.06 5.35
C GLU A 97 5.29 -15.34 4.61
N PRO A 98 5.12 -16.53 5.23
CA PRO A 98 5.59 -17.80 4.66
C PRO A 98 5.04 -18.11 3.26
N SER A 99 3.85 -17.61 2.94
CA SER A 99 3.16 -17.78 1.66
C SER A 99 3.91 -17.14 0.49
N PHE A 100 4.66 -16.05 0.71
CA PHE A 100 5.32 -15.32 -0.37
C PHE A 100 6.69 -15.90 -0.73
N PHE A 101 7.48 -16.31 0.25
CA PHE A 101 8.86 -16.77 0.04
C PHE A 101 9.05 -18.20 0.55
N ALA A 102 8.44 -19.16 -0.13
CA ALA A 102 8.55 -20.56 0.23
C ALA A 102 9.98 -21.14 0.08
N ASN A 103 10.91 -20.48 -0.64
CA ASN A 103 12.25 -21.01 -0.95
C ASN A 103 13.31 -19.93 -1.31
N LYS A 104 13.23 -18.73 -0.74
CA LYS A 104 14.10 -17.59 -1.12
C LYS A 104 14.58 -16.82 0.10
N ASP A 105 15.74 -16.17 -0.03
CA ASP A 105 16.33 -15.32 0.99
C ASP A 105 15.44 -14.08 1.25
N LYS A 106 14.57 -14.21 2.25
CA LYS A 106 13.60 -13.18 2.63
C LYS A 106 14.27 -11.86 2.98
N GLU A 107 15.43 -11.91 3.61
CA GLU A 107 16.14 -10.72 4.07
C GLU A 107 16.71 -9.94 2.89
N TYR A 108 17.32 -10.65 1.94
CA TYR A 108 17.81 -10.06 0.70
C TYR A 108 16.72 -9.31 -0.08
N PHE A 109 15.55 -9.94 -0.26
CA PHE A 109 14.44 -9.32 -1.00
C PHE A 109 13.80 -8.16 -0.23
N THR A 110 13.69 -8.27 1.10
CA THR A 110 13.16 -7.20 1.96
C THR A 110 14.04 -5.96 1.86
N LYS A 111 15.36 -6.12 1.97
CA LYS A 111 16.33 -5.02 1.86
C LYS A 111 16.29 -4.40 0.46
N ARG A 112 16.32 -5.22 -0.59
CA ARG A 112 16.27 -4.72 -1.96
C ARG A 112 14.98 -3.97 -2.27
N LEU A 113 13.84 -4.41 -1.73
CA LEU A 113 12.58 -3.69 -1.91
C LEU A 113 12.60 -2.33 -1.21
N HIS A 114 13.11 -2.28 0.02
CA HIS A 114 13.28 -1.04 0.77
C HIS A 114 14.13 -0.04 -0.01
N ASP A 115 15.31 -0.46 -0.50
CA ASP A 115 16.22 0.38 -1.28
C ASP A 115 15.59 0.91 -2.58
N VAL A 116 14.66 0.15 -3.20
CA VAL A 116 13.99 0.57 -4.45
C VAL A 116 12.82 1.50 -4.18
N VAL A 117 12.04 1.24 -3.13
CA VAL A 117 10.77 1.91 -2.86
C VAL A 117 10.94 3.17 -2.03
N ALA A 118 11.89 3.17 -1.09
CA ALA A 118 12.11 4.25 -0.14
C ALA A 118 13.56 4.24 0.41
N PRO A 119 14.59 4.49 -0.42
CA PRO A 119 16.01 4.35 -0.05
C PRO A 119 16.45 5.24 1.13
N GLU A 120 15.86 6.43 1.26
CA GLU A 120 16.21 7.40 2.30
C GLU A 120 15.32 7.30 3.55
N LEU A 121 14.31 6.42 3.52
CA LEU A 121 13.34 6.30 4.59
C LEU A 121 13.80 5.29 5.64
N THR A 122 14.16 5.76 6.83
CA THR A 122 14.51 4.90 7.96
C THR A 122 13.31 4.59 8.83
N ILE A 123 13.16 3.33 9.23
CA ILE A 123 12.16 2.90 10.23
C ILE A 123 12.78 3.08 11.62
N PRO A 124 12.18 3.88 12.52
CA PRO A 124 12.67 4.00 13.89
C PRO A 124 12.63 2.66 14.62
N GLU A 125 13.69 2.31 15.35
CA GLU A 125 13.76 1.03 16.11
C GLU A 125 12.59 0.87 17.08
N SER A 126 12.16 1.95 17.72
CA SER A 126 11.03 1.96 18.66
C SER A 126 9.66 1.78 18.00
N ARG A 127 9.58 1.77 16.66
CA ARG A 127 8.35 1.73 15.86
C ARG A 127 8.36 0.65 14.78
N GLN A 128 9.23 -0.36 14.89
CA GLN A 128 9.33 -1.46 13.91
C GLN A 128 8.04 -2.27 13.75
N ASP A 129 7.21 -2.30 14.80
CA ASP A 129 5.94 -3.05 14.80
C ASP A 129 4.75 -2.22 14.33
N GLU A 130 4.92 -0.93 14.00
CA GLU A 130 3.81 -0.09 13.53
C GLU A 130 3.47 -0.39 12.06
N ILE A 131 2.26 -0.90 11.83
CA ILE A 131 1.72 -1.27 10.51
C ILE A 131 0.27 -0.81 10.32
N LEU A 132 -0.22 -0.85 9.08
CA LEU A 132 -1.63 -0.65 8.74
C LEU A 132 -2.51 -1.84 9.18
N GLY A 133 -3.68 -1.54 9.75
CA GLY A 133 -4.71 -2.53 10.10
C GLY A 133 -4.29 -3.66 11.04
N GLU A 134 -5.15 -4.70 11.12
CA GLU A 134 -4.89 -5.91 11.90
C GLU A 134 -4.30 -7.01 11.01
N ARG A 135 -3.21 -7.66 11.46
CA ARG A 135 -2.74 -8.91 10.84
C ARG A 135 -3.83 -9.98 10.94
N ARG A 136 -4.13 -10.67 9.83
CA ARG A 136 -4.84 -11.96 9.88
C ARG A 136 -3.97 -12.90 10.73
N ARG A 137 -4.45 -13.15 11.95
CA ARG A 137 -3.75 -13.78 13.08
C ARG A 137 -2.75 -14.86 12.65
N THR A 138 -1.48 -14.68 13.03
CA THR A 138 -0.57 -15.82 13.24
C THR A 138 0.33 -15.70 14.47
N HIS A 139 0.46 -14.56 15.15
CA HIS A 139 1.14 -14.52 16.46
C HIS A 139 0.57 -13.44 17.41
N PRO A 140 0.55 -13.67 18.74
CA PRO A 140 -0.27 -12.89 19.68
C PRO A 140 0.41 -11.64 20.28
N ASN A 141 1.68 -11.35 20.01
CA ASN A 141 2.41 -10.42 20.87
C ASN A 141 2.80 -9.11 20.15
N ALA A 142 2.28 -8.01 20.72
CA ALA A 142 2.81 -6.65 20.71
C ALA A 142 2.86 -5.87 19.38
N ILE A 143 1.70 -5.62 18.75
CA ILE A 143 1.60 -4.59 17.71
C ILE A 143 0.81 -3.39 18.26
N LYS A 144 1.44 -2.21 18.29
CA LYS A 144 0.76 -0.95 18.60
C LYS A 144 -0.16 -0.58 17.43
N LYS A 145 -1.46 -0.53 17.72
CA LYS A 145 -2.49 -0.13 16.75
C LYS A 145 -2.42 1.39 16.56
N ILE A 146 -2.33 1.85 15.31
CA ILE A 146 -2.58 3.25 14.97
C ILE A 146 -4.07 3.36 14.66
N SER A 147 -4.79 4.29 15.32
CA SER A 147 -6.22 4.49 15.00
C SER A 147 -6.33 5.12 13.61
N GLU A 148 -6.79 4.34 12.64
CA GLU A 148 -7.25 4.85 11.35
C GLU A 148 -8.62 5.50 11.58
N ASN A 149 -8.62 6.76 12.04
CA ASN A 149 -9.85 7.54 12.19
C ASN A 149 -10.36 7.93 10.81
N PHE A 150 -10.97 6.97 10.11
CA PHE A 150 -11.86 7.29 9.00
C PHE A 150 -13.07 8.02 9.59
N THR A 151 -13.41 9.17 9.02
CA THR A 151 -14.56 9.96 9.41
C THR A 151 -15.84 9.12 9.29
N ASN A 152 -16.24 8.48 10.39
CA ASN A 152 -17.63 8.34 10.81
C ASN A 152 -18.19 9.74 11.15
N SER A 153 -17.89 10.75 10.33
CA SER A 153 -18.49 12.07 10.50
C SER A 153 -19.94 11.93 10.04
N PRO A 154 -20.93 12.10 10.92
CA PRO A 154 -22.34 12.10 10.54
C PRO A 154 -22.66 13.12 9.44
N GLU A 155 -21.80 14.14 9.25
CA GLU A 155 -21.93 15.15 8.21
C GLU A 155 -21.68 14.59 6.80
N VAL A 156 -20.75 13.65 6.64
CA VAL A 156 -20.45 13.03 5.32
C VAL A 156 -21.61 12.10 4.93
N ARG A 157 -22.15 11.33 5.88
CA ARG A 157 -23.35 10.50 5.66
C ARG A 157 -24.56 11.37 5.29
N SER A 158 -24.76 12.49 5.98
CA SER A 158 -25.83 13.45 5.68
C SER A 158 -25.69 14.05 4.29
N ARG A 159 -24.47 14.38 3.84
CA ARG A 159 -24.22 14.91 2.48
C ARG A 159 -24.53 13.89 1.38
N VAL A 160 -24.14 12.63 1.58
CA VAL A 160 -24.43 11.55 0.63
C VAL A 160 -25.93 11.27 0.56
N GLN A 161 -26.62 11.26 1.70
CA GLN A 161 -28.07 11.05 1.75
C GLN A 161 -28.84 12.17 1.04
N LYS A 162 -28.50 13.43 1.31
CA LYS A 162 -29.09 14.60 0.62
C LYS A 162 -28.83 14.61 -0.88
N PHE A 163 -27.70 14.04 -1.32
CA PHE A 163 -27.41 13.90 -2.74
C PHE A 163 -28.39 12.92 -3.40
N PHE A 164 -28.62 11.74 -2.81
CA PHE A 164 -29.55 10.75 -3.34
C PHE A 164 -31.02 11.19 -3.28
N GLU A 165 -31.42 11.94 -2.25
CA GLU A 165 -32.77 12.54 -2.15
C GLU A 165 -33.04 13.58 -3.25
N LYS A 166 -32.00 14.17 -3.85
CA LYS A 166 -32.16 15.21 -4.89
C LYS A 166 -32.27 14.64 -6.31
N ILE A 167 -32.00 13.36 -6.49
CA ILE A 167 -32.01 12.66 -7.79
C ILE A 167 -33.12 11.60 -7.89
N ALA A 168 -33.91 11.42 -6.81
CA ALA A 168 -35.14 10.65 -6.76
C ALA A 168 -36.35 11.59 -6.94
#